data_AF-R7Q6Y3-F1
#
_entry.id   AF-R7Q6Y3-F1
#
_cell.length_a   1.000
_cell.length_b   1.000
_cell.length_c   1.000
_cell.angle_alpha   90.00
_cell.angle_beta   90.00
_cell.angle_gamma   90.00
#
_symmetry.space_group_name_H-M   'P 1'
#
loop_
_entity.id
_entity.type
_entity.pdbx_description
1 polymer ?
#
loop_
_entity_poly.entity_id
_entity_poly.type
_entity_poly.pdbx_seq_one_letter_code
_entity_poly.pdbx_strand_id
1 'polypeptide(L)'
;MSNRLIEVKGRMEWQLKDSFTNPSQFHSAVPYTREIESSVTTSRSEVESIAREESKSTSTSISLDVSAQIKIFNVSANTTVGWTSSVVNTSMHEASHTNAETKETSQKIGPISIEPGESVYVFEKKIKFPTISWETGELKVWPSADIPTLNEEVLMKIPVHEAPIKYLKDIKVHTYGAMTYSKDFMLYKDGLSGESKNVERENWGDINRGYGGKYVFLEPVWVDDISQGADNISVQISGGVPGWTKERGQQDMAMGAGGDYRFLDIWHRRDVKEKIVDVVLWGGQLVRIPDGWTGMTGDLNKGRGGRYLYIVWKTASG
;
A
#
# COMPACT_ATOMS: atom_id res chain seq x y z
N MET A 1 -3.23 20.95 -7.61
CA MET A 1 -2.49 19.67 -7.71
C MET A 1 -1.04 20.02 -8.00
N SER A 2 -0.13 19.59 -7.14
CA SER A 2 1.32 19.78 -7.33
C SER A 2 1.94 18.45 -7.73
N ASN A 3 2.79 18.49 -8.74
CA ASN A 3 3.72 17.40 -9.04
C ASN A 3 5.00 17.75 -8.32
N ARG A 4 5.44 16.86 -7.44
CA ARG A 4 6.68 17.03 -6.71
C ARG A 4 7.61 15.87 -7.01
N LEU A 5 8.90 16.15 -7.11
CA LEU A 5 9.93 15.11 -7.16
C LEU A 5 10.54 14.98 -5.77
N ILE A 6 10.53 13.78 -5.21
CA ILE A 6 11.29 13.44 -4.00
C ILE A 6 12.58 12.79 -4.46
N GLU A 7 13.72 13.27 -3.96
CA GLU A 7 15.02 12.69 -4.23
C GLU A 7 15.54 12.00 -2.96
N VAL A 8 15.75 10.70 -3.02
CA VAL A 8 16.24 9.90 -1.90
C VAL A 8 17.67 9.49 -2.18
N LYS A 9 18.56 9.81 -1.25
CA LYS A 9 19.97 9.42 -1.36
C LYS A 9 20.15 7.98 -0.88
N GLY A 10 20.84 7.21 -1.70
CA GLY A 10 21.29 5.86 -1.40
C GLY A 10 22.77 5.71 -1.72
N ARG A 11 23.27 4.50 -1.51
CA ARG A 11 24.64 4.11 -1.85
C ARG A 11 24.66 2.78 -2.59
N MET A 12 25.62 2.63 -3.49
CA MET A 12 25.99 1.34 -4.04
C MET A 12 27.11 0.71 -3.21
N GLU A 13 27.02 -0.59 -2.99
CA GLU A 13 28.05 -1.37 -2.30
C GLU A 13 28.17 -2.78 -2.91
N TRP A 14 29.33 -3.41 -2.73
CA TRP A 14 29.54 -4.81 -3.09
C TRP A 14 29.37 -5.70 -1.86
N GLN A 15 28.60 -6.78 -1.98
CA GLN A 15 28.45 -7.79 -0.93
C GLN A 15 29.04 -9.12 -1.40
N LEU A 16 29.86 -9.76 -0.55
CA LEU A 16 30.37 -11.10 -0.81
C LEU A 16 29.21 -12.12 -0.83
N LYS A 17 29.07 -12.89 -1.91
CA LYS A 17 28.07 -13.97 -2.05
C LYS A 17 28.69 -15.36 -1.98
N ASP A 18 29.89 -15.53 -2.53
CA ASP A 18 30.62 -16.80 -2.47
C ASP A 18 32.13 -16.55 -2.45
N SER A 19 32.88 -17.52 -1.96
CA SER A 19 34.34 -17.51 -2.00
C SER A 19 34.88 -18.93 -2.08
N PHE A 20 35.96 -19.12 -2.81
CA PHE A 20 36.65 -20.39 -2.87
C PHE A 20 38.16 -20.17 -2.83
N THR A 21 38.84 -20.95 -2.00
CA THR A 21 40.30 -20.99 -1.96
C THR A 21 40.74 -22.36 -2.44
N ASN A 22 41.72 -22.41 -3.35
CA ASN A 22 42.43 -23.64 -3.67
C ASN A 22 43.60 -23.80 -2.69
N PRO A 23 43.57 -24.74 -1.73
CA PRO A 23 44.67 -24.93 -0.79
C PRO A 23 46.00 -25.18 -1.50
N SER A 24 47.08 -24.60 -0.97
CA SER A 24 48.43 -24.71 -1.56
C SER A 24 49.00 -26.13 -1.62
N GLN A 25 48.38 -27.09 -0.92
CA GLN A 25 48.77 -28.50 -0.93
C GLN A 25 48.31 -29.26 -2.19
N PHE A 26 47.44 -28.65 -3.01
CA PHE A 26 47.07 -29.23 -4.30
C PHE A 26 48.16 -28.95 -5.34
N HIS A 27 48.33 -29.88 -6.29
CA HIS A 27 49.38 -29.79 -7.33
C HIS A 27 48.86 -29.28 -8.68
N SER A 28 47.58 -28.94 -8.77
CA SER A 28 46.94 -28.51 -10.00
C SER A 28 45.90 -27.44 -9.74
N ALA A 29 45.66 -26.62 -10.74
CA ALA A 29 44.53 -25.69 -10.73
C ALA A 29 43.20 -26.44 -10.60
N VAL A 30 42.25 -25.83 -9.90
CA VAL A 30 40.90 -26.38 -9.72
C VAL A 30 39.91 -25.48 -10.48
N PRO A 31 39.03 -26.04 -11.33
CA PRO A 31 38.00 -25.26 -11.99
C PRO A 31 36.90 -24.88 -11.00
N TYR A 32 36.65 -23.58 -10.86
CA TYR A 32 35.54 -23.03 -10.13
C TYR A 32 34.37 -22.76 -11.07
N THR A 33 33.21 -23.35 -10.77
CA THR A 33 31.95 -23.08 -11.44
C THR A 33 30.85 -23.04 -10.39
N ARG A 34 30.07 -21.96 -10.39
CA ARG A 34 28.98 -21.76 -9.45
C ARG A 34 27.78 -21.15 -10.14
N GLU A 35 26.61 -21.53 -9.65
CA GLU A 35 25.36 -20.86 -9.98
C GLU A 35 24.99 -20.01 -8.76
N ILE A 36 24.82 -18.71 -8.97
CA ILE A 36 24.51 -17.75 -7.91
C ILE A 36 23.11 -17.23 -8.15
N GLU A 37 22.24 -17.47 -7.17
CA GLU A 37 20.88 -16.93 -7.14
C GLU A 37 20.89 -15.55 -6.48
N SER A 38 20.11 -14.64 -7.05
CA SER A 38 19.91 -13.29 -6.54
C SER A 38 18.43 -12.96 -6.61
N SER A 39 17.92 -12.26 -5.61
CA SER A 39 16.50 -11.93 -5.50
C SER A 39 16.32 -10.45 -5.22
N VAL A 40 15.49 -9.80 -6.03
CA VAL A 40 15.07 -8.43 -5.79
C VAL A 40 13.65 -8.46 -5.27
N THR A 41 13.48 -8.16 -3.99
CA THR A 41 12.14 -7.92 -3.42
C THR A 41 11.95 -6.43 -3.26
N THR A 42 10.88 -5.92 -3.85
CA THR A 42 10.44 -4.54 -3.62
C THR A 42 8.95 -4.54 -3.31
N SER A 43 8.57 -3.86 -2.24
CA SER A 43 7.17 -3.63 -1.92
C SER A 43 6.78 -2.17 -2.09
N ARG A 44 5.55 -1.94 -2.56
CA ARG A 44 4.97 -0.61 -2.62
C ARG A 44 4.94 0.06 -1.26
N SER A 45 4.67 -0.70 -0.19
CA SER A 45 4.63 -0.17 1.17
C SER A 45 5.98 0.38 1.63
N GLU A 46 7.09 -0.26 1.26
CA GLU A 46 8.43 0.26 1.59
C GLU A 46 8.72 1.55 0.83
N VAL A 47 8.42 1.60 -0.47
CA VAL A 47 8.64 2.82 -1.26
C VAL A 47 7.74 3.97 -0.76
N GLU A 48 6.49 3.69 -0.41
CA GLU A 48 5.59 4.65 0.21
C GLU A 48 6.11 5.13 1.57
N SER A 49 6.74 4.25 2.36
CA SER A 49 7.33 4.62 3.65
C SER A 49 8.48 5.62 3.48
N ILE A 50 9.38 5.38 2.52
CA ILE A 50 10.47 6.30 2.18
C ILE A 50 9.92 7.65 1.70
N ALA A 51 9.00 7.61 0.74
CA ALA A 51 8.41 8.83 0.20
C ALA A 51 7.75 9.67 1.30
N ARG A 52 7.08 9.04 2.27
CA ARG A 52 6.48 9.72 3.43
C ARG A 52 7.54 10.28 4.37
N GLU A 53 8.57 9.52 4.70
CA GLU A 53 9.65 9.96 5.60
C GLU A 53 10.41 11.15 5.01
N GLU A 54 10.75 11.10 3.72
CA GLU A 54 11.44 12.20 3.04
C GLU A 54 10.54 13.42 2.78
N SER A 55 9.24 13.19 2.57
CA SER A 55 8.28 14.30 2.55
C SER A 55 8.22 15.03 3.90
N LYS A 56 8.26 14.28 5.02
CA LYS A 56 8.30 14.85 6.38
C LYS A 56 9.60 15.60 6.64
N SER A 57 10.74 15.05 6.24
CA SER A 57 12.06 15.67 6.45
C SER A 57 12.20 17.00 5.69
N THR A 58 11.61 17.09 4.49
CA THR A 58 11.68 18.30 3.66
C THR A 58 10.59 19.32 3.99
N SER A 59 9.53 18.91 4.71
CA SER A 59 8.37 19.74 5.13
C SER A 59 8.74 20.80 6.19
N THR A 60 9.89 20.71 6.86
CA THR A 60 10.31 21.71 7.86
C THR A 60 10.53 23.14 7.33
N SER A 61 10.48 23.39 6.01
CA SER A 61 10.62 24.74 5.42
C SER A 61 9.35 25.29 4.77
N ILE A 62 8.30 24.49 4.56
CA ILE A 62 7.02 24.90 3.98
C ILE A 62 5.95 24.03 4.65
N SER A 63 5.00 24.65 5.35
CA SER A 63 3.86 24.01 6.03
C SER A 63 3.18 22.94 5.17
N LEU A 64 3.70 21.73 5.24
CA LEU A 64 3.22 20.55 4.53
C LEU A 64 2.67 19.63 5.60
N ASP A 65 1.35 19.59 5.63
CA ASP A 65 0.59 18.75 6.52
C ASP A 65 0.94 17.28 6.29
N VAL A 66 1.25 16.59 7.38
CA VAL A 66 1.71 15.19 7.42
C VAL A 66 0.62 14.20 6.94
N SER A 67 -0.52 14.74 6.49
CA SER A 67 -1.75 14.04 6.16
C SER A 67 -2.06 13.94 4.66
N ALA A 68 -1.25 14.54 3.77
CA ALA A 68 -1.49 14.50 2.33
C ALA A 68 -1.65 13.06 1.81
N GLN A 69 -2.70 12.79 1.02
CA GLN A 69 -2.83 11.53 0.29
C GLN A 69 -1.77 11.50 -0.82
N ILE A 70 -0.60 10.94 -0.52
CA ILE A 70 0.47 10.71 -1.48
C ILE A 70 0.02 9.60 -2.43
N LYS A 71 -0.22 9.95 -3.70
CA LYS A 71 -0.36 8.96 -4.78
C LYS A 71 0.98 8.86 -5.50
N ILE A 72 1.64 7.71 -5.34
CA ILE A 72 2.82 7.33 -6.10
C ILE A 72 2.34 6.74 -7.43
N PHE A 73 2.77 7.35 -8.54
CA PHE A 73 2.38 6.88 -9.88
C PHE A 73 3.48 6.04 -10.51
N ASN A 74 4.73 6.50 -10.46
CA ASN A 74 5.89 5.83 -11.03
C ASN A 74 7.06 6.00 -10.07
N VAL A 75 7.89 4.99 -9.91
CA VAL A 75 9.12 5.08 -9.11
C VAL A 75 10.26 4.77 -10.05
N SER A 76 11.26 5.66 -10.11
CA SER A 76 12.49 5.39 -10.85
C SER A 76 13.71 5.71 -9.99
N ALA A 77 14.78 4.97 -10.19
CA ALA A 77 16.09 5.44 -9.75
C ALA A 77 16.86 5.93 -10.96
N ASN A 78 17.64 6.98 -10.74
CA ASN A 78 18.62 7.46 -11.71
C ASN A 78 19.93 7.60 -10.95
N THR A 79 20.94 6.81 -11.29
CA THR A 79 22.28 7.06 -10.76
C THR A 79 22.85 8.32 -11.41
N THR A 80 23.65 9.08 -10.66
CA THR A 80 24.43 10.21 -11.19
C THR A 80 25.43 9.79 -12.26
N VAL A 81 25.72 8.49 -12.36
CA VAL A 81 26.65 7.88 -13.32
C VAL A 81 25.96 7.38 -14.60
N GLY A 82 24.63 7.56 -14.76
CA GLY A 82 23.89 7.12 -15.96
C GLY A 82 23.70 5.60 -16.07
N TRP A 83 24.04 4.86 -15.02
CA TRP A 83 23.94 3.41 -14.95
C TRP A 83 22.80 2.99 -14.03
N THR A 84 21.74 2.46 -14.60
CA THR A 84 20.77 1.65 -13.85
C THR A 84 20.69 0.34 -14.58
N SER A 85 20.87 -0.78 -13.87
CA SER A 85 20.57 -2.07 -14.49
C SER A 85 19.10 -2.03 -14.89
N SER A 86 18.77 -2.51 -16.09
CA SER A 86 17.38 -2.59 -16.54
C SER A 86 16.51 -3.33 -15.51
N VAL A 87 17.09 -4.32 -14.82
CA VAL A 87 16.48 -5.05 -13.71
C VAL A 87 16.01 -4.12 -12.59
N VAL A 88 16.86 -3.21 -12.12
CA VAL A 88 16.55 -2.29 -11.02
C VAL A 88 15.46 -1.28 -11.41
N ASN A 89 15.49 -0.74 -12.64
CA ASN A 89 14.45 0.17 -13.11
C ASN A 89 13.11 -0.55 -13.33
N THR A 90 13.15 -1.75 -13.90
CA THR A 90 11.96 -2.57 -14.10
C THR A 90 11.33 -2.92 -12.76
N SER A 91 12.11 -3.41 -11.79
CA SER A 91 11.59 -3.74 -10.45
C SER A 91 11.03 -2.52 -9.70
N MET A 92 11.63 -1.33 -9.84
CA MET A 92 11.06 -0.11 -9.25
C MET A 92 9.77 0.34 -9.93
N HIS A 93 9.73 0.29 -11.25
CA HIS A 93 8.53 0.61 -12.00
C HIS A 93 7.39 -0.35 -11.62
N GLU A 94 7.66 -1.65 -11.56
CA GLU A 94 6.70 -2.68 -11.16
C GLU A 94 6.22 -2.50 -9.72
N ALA A 95 7.14 -2.25 -8.77
CA ALA A 95 6.81 -1.99 -7.38
C ALA A 95 5.96 -0.73 -7.15
N SER A 96 5.92 0.19 -8.12
CA SER A 96 5.01 1.34 -8.06
C SER A 96 3.54 0.95 -8.33
N HIS A 97 3.29 -0.25 -8.86
CA HIS A 97 1.98 -0.72 -9.27
C HIS A 97 1.47 -1.93 -8.46
N THR A 98 2.33 -2.74 -7.86
CA THR A 98 1.96 -3.99 -7.17
C THR A 98 2.41 -4.01 -5.70
N ASN A 99 1.74 -4.81 -4.85
CA ASN A 99 1.97 -4.78 -3.40
C ASN A 99 3.34 -5.34 -2.98
N ALA A 100 3.83 -6.36 -3.69
CA ALA A 100 5.18 -6.88 -3.55
C ALA A 100 5.50 -7.73 -4.77
N GLU A 101 6.68 -7.53 -5.34
CA GLU A 101 7.24 -8.41 -6.37
C GLU A 101 8.61 -8.87 -5.94
N THR A 102 8.83 -10.18 -6.06
CA THR A 102 10.14 -10.80 -5.91
C THR A 102 10.55 -11.31 -7.27
N LYS A 103 11.64 -10.77 -7.79
CA LYS A 103 12.26 -11.26 -9.02
C LYS A 103 13.50 -12.04 -8.68
N GLU A 104 13.47 -13.32 -8.99
CA GLU A 104 14.62 -14.20 -8.86
C GLU A 104 15.40 -14.21 -10.17
N THR A 105 16.71 -14.14 -10.07
CA THR A 105 17.65 -14.28 -11.18
C THR A 105 18.73 -15.26 -10.78
N SER A 106 19.07 -16.17 -11.67
CA SER A 106 20.23 -17.06 -11.52
C SER A 106 21.28 -16.70 -12.56
N GLN A 107 22.53 -16.56 -12.12
CA GLN A 107 23.68 -16.37 -13.00
C GLN A 107 24.74 -17.44 -12.74
N LYS A 108 25.18 -18.10 -13.81
CA LYS A 108 26.30 -19.04 -13.78
C LYS A 108 27.62 -18.31 -13.95
N ILE A 109 28.54 -18.52 -13.01
CA ILE A 109 29.92 -18.05 -13.02
C ILE A 109 30.86 -19.22 -13.37
N GLY A 110 31.79 -18.98 -14.28
CA GLY A 110 32.87 -19.90 -14.64
C GLY A 110 32.67 -20.64 -15.97
N PRO A 111 33.59 -21.58 -16.30
CA PRO A 111 34.67 -22.07 -15.45
C PRO A 111 35.82 -21.05 -15.27
N ILE A 112 36.37 -20.95 -14.07
CA ILE A 112 37.57 -20.17 -13.73
C ILE A 112 38.63 -21.13 -13.18
N SER A 113 39.84 -21.13 -13.73
CA SER A 113 40.95 -21.92 -13.21
C SER A 113 41.59 -21.20 -12.02
N ILE A 114 41.71 -21.87 -10.87
CA ILE A 114 42.27 -21.29 -9.64
C ILE A 114 43.51 -22.06 -9.26
N GLU A 115 44.68 -21.42 -9.27
CA GLU A 115 45.95 -22.08 -8.99
C GLU A 115 46.11 -22.43 -7.50
N PRO A 116 46.95 -23.41 -7.14
CA PRO A 116 47.21 -23.74 -5.74
C PRO A 116 47.67 -22.53 -4.93
N GLY A 117 47.01 -22.28 -3.81
CA GLY A 117 47.23 -21.13 -2.93
C GLY A 117 46.41 -19.88 -3.28
N GLU A 118 45.71 -19.86 -4.42
CA GLU A 118 44.87 -18.72 -4.81
C GLU A 118 43.46 -18.80 -4.23
N SER A 119 42.82 -17.65 -4.18
CA SER A 119 41.41 -17.52 -3.78
C SER A 119 40.63 -16.71 -4.81
N VAL A 120 39.36 -17.02 -4.91
CA VAL A 120 38.37 -16.29 -5.68
C VAL A 120 37.25 -15.84 -4.76
N TYR A 121 36.75 -14.63 -5.00
CA TYR A 121 35.64 -14.03 -4.26
C TYR A 121 34.61 -13.56 -5.28
N VAL A 122 33.35 -13.92 -5.06
CA VAL A 122 32.21 -13.49 -5.86
C VAL A 122 31.45 -12.45 -5.07
N PHE A 123 31.40 -11.24 -5.60
CA PHE A 123 30.63 -10.14 -5.04
C PHE A 123 29.39 -9.88 -5.88
N GLU A 124 28.29 -9.53 -5.23
CA GLU A 124 27.10 -8.97 -5.86
C GLU A 124 26.98 -7.49 -5.53
N LYS A 125 26.61 -6.69 -6.53
CA LYS A 125 26.34 -5.28 -6.34
C LYS A 125 24.97 -5.08 -5.70
N LYS A 126 24.92 -4.23 -4.69
CA LYS A 126 23.71 -3.83 -3.97
C LYS A 126 23.50 -2.33 -4.03
N ILE A 127 22.25 -1.92 -4.00
CA ILE A 127 21.83 -0.53 -3.82
C ILE A 127 21.11 -0.43 -2.49
N LYS A 128 21.59 0.43 -1.60
CA LYS A 128 21.00 0.68 -0.28
C LYS A 128 20.45 2.09 -0.17
N PHE A 129 19.18 2.18 0.18
CA PHE A 129 18.49 3.36 0.68
C PHE A 129 18.23 3.21 2.19
N PRO A 130 17.76 4.25 2.90
CA PRO A 130 17.61 4.19 4.36
C PRO A 130 16.84 2.97 4.89
N THR A 131 15.79 2.54 4.18
CA THR A 131 14.94 1.42 4.60
C THR A 131 14.87 0.26 3.60
N ILE A 132 15.50 0.40 2.42
CA ILE A 132 15.42 -0.59 1.34
C ILE A 132 16.82 -0.97 0.88
N SER A 133 17.04 -2.26 0.66
CA SER A 133 18.26 -2.78 0.05
C SER A 133 17.88 -3.66 -1.13
N TRP A 134 18.43 -3.36 -2.30
CA TRP A 134 18.20 -4.11 -3.53
C TRP A 134 19.46 -4.83 -4.00
N GLU A 135 19.29 -6.09 -4.35
CA GLU A 135 20.21 -6.87 -5.16
C GLU A 135 20.08 -6.38 -6.62
N THR A 136 21.19 -6.19 -7.34
CA THR A 136 21.10 -5.81 -8.77
C THR A 136 21.20 -7.02 -9.70
N GLY A 137 21.59 -8.18 -9.16
CA GLY A 137 22.00 -9.35 -9.95
C GLY A 137 23.35 -9.18 -10.66
N GLU A 138 24.04 -8.04 -10.50
CA GLU A 138 25.35 -7.81 -11.10
C GLU A 138 26.43 -8.48 -10.24
N LEU A 139 27.04 -9.53 -10.79
CA LEU A 139 28.11 -10.27 -10.14
C LEU A 139 29.49 -9.85 -10.63
N LYS A 140 30.46 -9.81 -9.71
CA LYS A 140 31.86 -9.53 -9.99
C LYS A 140 32.75 -10.54 -9.30
N VAL A 141 33.66 -11.12 -10.06
CA VAL A 141 34.67 -12.05 -9.54
C VAL A 141 35.96 -11.28 -9.26
N TRP A 142 36.56 -11.51 -8.10
CA TRP A 142 37.73 -10.79 -7.61
C TRP A 142 38.76 -11.74 -6.98
N PRO A 143 40.08 -11.48 -7.10
CA PRO A 143 41.11 -12.35 -6.54
C PRO A 143 41.46 -12.05 -5.06
N SER A 144 40.91 -10.97 -4.48
CA SER A 144 41.13 -10.58 -3.08
C SER A 144 39.81 -10.52 -2.30
N ALA A 145 39.91 -10.78 -1.00
CA ALA A 145 38.82 -10.58 -0.04
C ALA A 145 38.52 -9.09 0.19
N ASP A 146 39.44 -8.20 -0.20
CA ASP A 146 39.25 -6.76 -0.12
C ASP A 146 38.05 -6.38 -0.98
N ILE A 147 37.01 -5.90 -0.30
CA ILE A 147 35.78 -5.43 -0.95
C ILE A 147 36.19 -4.36 -1.96
N PRO A 148 35.82 -4.49 -3.24
CA PRO A 148 36.06 -3.43 -4.20
C PRO A 148 35.44 -2.15 -3.64
N THR A 149 36.25 -1.14 -3.35
CA THR A 149 35.76 0.13 -2.81
C THR A 149 34.87 0.78 -3.86
N LEU A 150 33.57 0.59 -3.69
CA LEU A 150 32.53 1.29 -4.41
C LEU A 150 31.69 1.98 -3.35
N ASN A 151 31.87 3.28 -3.21
CA ASN A 151 31.02 4.16 -2.42
C ASN A 151 30.41 5.18 -3.38
N GLU A 152 29.66 4.70 -4.36
CA GLU A 152 28.96 5.57 -5.30
C GLU A 152 27.62 5.99 -4.70
N GLU A 153 27.34 7.29 -4.72
CA GLU A 153 26.03 7.83 -4.33
C GLU A 153 25.01 7.51 -5.44
N VAL A 154 23.85 6.99 -5.04
CA VAL A 154 22.72 6.73 -5.93
C VAL A 154 21.56 7.64 -5.55
N LEU A 155 20.88 8.22 -6.54
CA LEU A 155 19.67 9.02 -6.32
C LEU A 155 18.44 8.25 -6.80
N MET A 156 17.51 7.98 -5.90
CA MET A 156 16.16 7.57 -6.26
C MET A 156 15.31 8.81 -6.50
N LYS A 157 14.58 8.85 -7.61
CA LYS A 157 13.70 9.96 -7.98
C LYS A 157 12.26 9.47 -7.96
N ILE A 158 11.52 9.85 -6.93
CA ILE A 158 10.12 9.42 -6.74
C ILE A 158 9.21 10.60 -7.14
N PRO A 159 8.62 10.60 -8.35
CA PRO A 159 7.58 11.56 -8.69
C PRO A 159 6.34 11.27 -7.84
N VAL A 160 5.99 12.22 -7.00
CA VAL A 160 4.81 12.21 -6.14
C VAL A 160 3.78 13.18 -6.67
N HIS A 161 2.55 12.70 -6.79
CA HIS A 161 1.39 13.56 -6.99
C HIS A 161 0.74 13.84 -5.65
N GLU A 162 0.76 15.11 -5.26
CA GLU A 162 0.03 15.59 -4.10
C GLU A 162 -1.38 15.98 -4.56
N ALA A 163 -2.34 15.12 -4.23
CA ALA A 163 -3.75 15.49 -4.29
C ALA A 163 -4.13 16.18 -2.97
N PRO A 164 -4.96 17.25 -3.00
CA PRO A 164 -5.53 17.77 -1.78
C PRO A 164 -6.28 16.65 -1.05
N ILE A 165 -6.10 16.58 0.26
CA ILE A 165 -6.82 15.65 1.10
C ILE A 165 -8.29 15.98 0.98
N LYS A 166 -9.08 14.97 0.68
CA LYS A 166 -10.52 15.08 0.77
C LYS A 166 -11.01 14.50 2.08
N TYR A 167 -11.93 15.20 2.70
CA TYR A 167 -12.57 14.81 3.94
C TYR A 167 -13.98 14.33 3.65
N LEU A 168 -14.39 13.25 4.32
CA LEU A 168 -15.74 12.74 4.19
C LEU A 168 -16.70 13.79 4.74
N LYS A 169 -17.67 14.23 3.94
CA LYS A 169 -18.75 15.10 4.38
C LYS A 169 -20.02 14.32 4.71
N ASP A 170 -20.33 13.29 3.95
CA ASP A 170 -21.58 12.57 4.12
C ASP A 170 -21.48 11.18 3.46
N ILE A 171 -22.45 10.31 3.71
CA ILE A 171 -22.63 9.05 2.99
C ILE A 171 -24.09 8.99 2.53
N LYS A 172 -24.29 9.06 1.22
CA LYS A 172 -25.61 8.89 0.64
C LYS A 172 -25.96 7.41 0.60
N VAL A 173 -27.16 7.08 1.04
CA VAL A 173 -27.75 5.76 0.87
C VAL A 173 -28.52 5.78 -0.45
N HIS A 174 -28.33 4.76 -1.27
CA HIS A 174 -29.05 4.58 -2.53
C HIS A 174 -29.82 3.27 -2.51
N THR A 175 -31.09 3.33 -2.88
CA THR A 175 -31.97 2.15 -2.91
C THR A 175 -32.50 1.92 -4.32
N TYR A 176 -32.37 0.69 -4.83
CA TYR A 176 -32.80 0.34 -6.18
C TYR A 176 -33.73 -0.88 -6.20
N GLY A 177 -34.68 -0.87 -7.13
CA GLY A 177 -35.56 -2.03 -7.38
C GLY A 177 -34.89 -3.17 -8.13
N ALA A 178 -33.76 -2.90 -8.79
CA ALA A 178 -32.93 -3.86 -9.47
C ALA A 178 -31.46 -3.56 -9.17
N MET A 179 -30.60 -4.55 -9.37
CA MET A 179 -29.16 -4.42 -9.19
C MET A 179 -28.61 -3.32 -10.10
N THR A 180 -27.73 -2.48 -9.56
CA THR A 180 -27.04 -1.43 -10.31
C THR A 180 -25.60 -1.29 -9.82
N TYR A 181 -24.78 -0.62 -10.63
CA TYR A 181 -23.39 -0.37 -10.34
C TYR A 181 -23.05 1.10 -10.56
N SER A 182 -22.26 1.65 -9.64
CA SER A 182 -21.60 2.93 -9.79
C SER A 182 -20.19 2.83 -9.24
N LYS A 183 -19.23 3.42 -9.96
CA LYS A 183 -17.85 3.59 -9.49
C LYS A 183 -17.75 4.50 -8.26
N ASP A 184 -18.80 5.29 -8.00
CA ASP A 184 -18.85 6.23 -6.88
C ASP A 184 -19.34 5.55 -5.60
N PHE A 185 -19.82 4.30 -5.68
CA PHE A 185 -20.18 3.53 -4.49
C PHE A 185 -18.94 3.13 -3.68
N MET A 186 -19.16 3.01 -2.37
CA MET A 186 -18.16 2.62 -1.40
C MET A 186 -17.54 1.27 -1.77
N LEU A 187 -16.21 1.22 -1.77
CA LEU A 187 -15.47 0.00 -2.08
C LEU A 187 -15.71 -1.07 -1.01
N TYR A 188 -15.79 -2.32 -1.45
CA TYR A 188 -15.92 -3.48 -0.58
C TYR A 188 -14.55 -4.12 -0.29
N LYS A 189 -14.28 -4.40 0.98
CA LYS A 189 -13.13 -5.20 1.43
C LYS A 189 -13.60 -6.51 2.05
N ASP A 190 -13.00 -7.60 1.60
CA ASP A 190 -13.22 -8.92 2.20
C ASP A 190 -12.36 -9.05 3.46
N GLY A 191 -12.99 -9.30 4.61
CA GLY A 191 -12.31 -9.41 5.89
C GLY A 191 -11.45 -10.66 6.06
N LEU A 192 -11.58 -11.66 5.20
CA LEU A 192 -10.71 -12.84 5.23
C LEU A 192 -9.37 -12.60 4.52
N SER A 193 -9.37 -11.87 3.41
CA SER A 193 -8.16 -11.60 2.63
C SER A 193 -7.60 -10.18 2.81
N GLY A 194 -8.39 -9.23 3.33
CA GLY A 194 -8.04 -7.81 3.38
C GLY A 194 -8.01 -7.13 2.00
N GLU A 195 -8.26 -7.89 0.93
CA GLU A 195 -8.24 -7.41 -0.44
C GLU A 195 -9.50 -6.62 -0.77
N SER A 196 -9.30 -5.51 -1.50
CA SER A 196 -10.40 -4.77 -2.10
C SER A 196 -10.95 -5.56 -3.28
N LYS A 197 -12.23 -5.93 -3.24
CA LYS A 197 -12.91 -6.52 -4.39
C LYS A 197 -13.63 -5.41 -5.15
N ASN A 198 -13.44 -5.37 -6.47
CA ASN A 198 -14.20 -4.46 -7.32
C ASN A 198 -15.70 -4.77 -7.20
N VAL A 199 -16.46 -3.77 -6.73
CA VAL A 199 -17.90 -3.88 -6.49
C VAL A 199 -18.66 -4.26 -7.78
N GLU A 200 -18.09 -3.91 -8.94
CA GLU A 200 -18.68 -4.04 -10.28
C GLU A 200 -18.99 -5.46 -10.75
N ARG A 201 -18.32 -6.50 -10.21
CA ARG A 201 -18.50 -7.88 -10.74
C ARG A 201 -19.37 -8.80 -9.89
N GLU A 202 -19.45 -8.56 -8.58
CA GLU A 202 -19.97 -9.57 -7.65
C GLU A 202 -20.94 -9.01 -6.58
N ASN A 203 -21.41 -7.77 -6.73
CA ASN A 203 -22.41 -7.15 -5.83
C ASN A 203 -22.01 -7.08 -4.35
N TRP A 204 -20.72 -7.13 -4.03
CA TRP A 204 -20.32 -7.16 -2.62
C TRP A 204 -20.70 -5.90 -1.85
N GLY A 205 -20.88 -4.78 -2.58
CA GLY A 205 -21.29 -3.48 -2.03
C GLY A 205 -22.76 -3.34 -1.69
N ASP A 206 -23.65 -4.24 -2.15
CA ASP A 206 -25.05 -4.21 -1.73
C ASP A 206 -25.12 -4.60 -0.26
N ILE A 207 -25.76 -3.81 0.61
CA ILE A 207 -25.95 -4.06 2.05
C ILE A 207 -27.03 -5.11 2.31
N ASN A 208 -27.99 -5.27 1.40
CA ASN A 208 -29.10 -6.22 1.53
C ASN A 208 -28.88 -7.57 0.83
N ARG A 209 -27.73 -7.78 0.17
CA ARG A 209 -27.39 -9.05 -0.47
C ARG A 209 -27.59 -10.22 0.51
N GLY A 210 -28.42 -11.18 0.07
CA GLY A 210 -28.78 -12.39 0.81
C GLY A 210 -30.07 -12.29 1.65
N TYR A 211 -30.67 -11.10 1.77
CA TYR A 211 -31.87 -10.89 2.59
C TYR A 211 -33.14 -10.54 1.78
N GLY A 212 -33.03 -10.44 0.45
CA GLY A 212 -34.11 -9.95 -0.41
C GLY A 212 -34.30 -8.43 -0.30
N GLY A 213 -35.46 -7.94 -0.73
CA GLY A 213 -35.79 -6.51 -0.66
C GLY A 213 -35.15 -5.66 -1.76
N LYS A 214 -34.88 -4.39 -1.44
CA LYS A 214 -34.19 -3.46 -2.36
C LYS A 214 -32.69 -3.64 -2.26
N TYR A 215 -31.99 -3.39 -3.37
CA TYR A 215 -30.54 -3.29 -3.39
C TYR A 215 -30.13 -1.96 -2.76
N VAL A 216 -29.23 -1.99 -1.79
CA VAL A 216 -28.84 -0.81 -1.02
C VAL A 216 -27.33 -0.60 -1.09
N PHE A 217 -26.91 0.56 -1.59
CA PHE A 217 -25.50 0.93 -1.73
C PHE A 217 -25.20 2.24 -0.99
N LEU A 218 -23.94 2.43 -0.63
CA LEU A 218 -23.46 3.66 0.01
C LEU A 218 -22.55 4.42 -0.94
N GLU A 219 -22.71 5.74 -1.02
CA GLU A 219 -21.85 6.64 -1.80
C GLU A 219 -21.23 7.67 -0.86
N PRO A 220 -19.91 7.62 -0.58
CA PRO A 220 -19.24 8.64 0.21
C PRO A 220 -19.19 9.97 -0.55
N VAL A 221 -19.54 11.06 0.14
CA VAL A 221 -19.48 12.43 -0.38
C VAL A 221 -18.27 13.13 0.23
N TRP A 222 -17.43 13.69 -0.61
CA TRP A 222 -16.13 14.24 -0.24
C TRP A 222 -16.05 15.76 -0.40
N VAL A 223 -15.31 16.44 0.48
CA VAL A 223 -15.03 17.89 0.42
C VAL A 223 -13.57 18.21 0.70
N ASP A 224 -13.09 19.35 0.21
CA ASP A 224 -11.71 19.80 0.46
C ASP A 224 -11.58 20.63 1.76
N ASP A 225 -12.70 21.14 2.29
CA ASP A 225 -12.76 21.94 3.52
C ASP A 225 -12.85 21.04 4.77
N ILE A 226 -11.77 21.00 5.55
CA ILE A 226 -11.66 20.20 6.77
C ILE A 226 -12.75 20.53 7.81
N SER A 227 -13.25 21.78 7.84
CA SER A 227 -14.28 22.20 8.79
C SER A 227 -15.65 21.55 8.52
N GLN A 228 -15.84 21.02 7.30
CA GLN A 228 -16.99 20.23 6.89
C GLN A 228 -16.76 18.73 7.01
N GLY A 229 -15.53 18.31 7.33
CA GLY A 229 -15.17 16.90 7.49
C GLY A 229 -15.88 16.24 8.67
N ALA A 230 -16.34 15.02 8.45
CA ALA A 230 -16.83 14.11 9.45
C ALA A 230 -15.65 13.54 10.25
N ASP A 231 -15.86 13.28 11.53
CA ASP A 231 -14.88 12.64 12.41
C ASP A 231 -15.36 11.30 12.98
N ASN A 232 -16.65 10.98 12.84
CA ASN A 232 -17.21 9.72 13.28
C ASN A 232 -18.40 9.29 12.41
N ILE A 233 -18.58 7.97 12.30
CA ILE A 233 -19.75 7.34 11.68
C ILE A 233 -20.29 6.33 12.70
N SER A 234 -21.59 6.36 12.96
CA SER A 234 -22.26 5.33 13.76
C SER A 234 -23.47 4.78 13.03
N VAL A 235 -23.88 3.57 13.41
CA VAL A 235 -25.10 2.93 12.91
C VAL A 235 -26.12 2.86 14.03
N GLN A 236 -27.33 3.31 13.75
CA GLN A 236 -28.48 3.23 14.65
C GLN A 236 -29.41 2.13 14.16
N ILE A 237 -29.73 1.17 15.02
CA ILE A 237 -30.64 0.06 14.74
C ILE A 237 -31.83 0.16 15.68
N SER A 238 -33.04 0.17 15.13
CA SER A 238 -34.27 0.42 15.89
C SER A 238 -35.44 -0.39 15.38
N GLY A 239 -36.25 -0.95 16.27
CA GLY A 239 -37.48 -1.70 15.93
C GLY A 239 -38.62 -0.84 15.35
N GLY A 240 -38.43 0.48 15.24
CA GLY A 240 -39.34 1.40 14.57
C GLY A 240 -38.58 2.54 13.90
N VAL A 241 -39.23 3.24 12.96
CA VAL A 241 -38.68 4.45 12.32
C VAL A 241 -38.63 5.56 13.37
N PRO A 242 -37.44 5.98 13.83
CA PRO A 242 -37.36 7.06 14.80
C PRO A 242 -37.88 8.37 14.20
N GLY A 243 -38.55 9.21 15.00
CA GLY A 243 -39.11 10.48 14.48
C GLY A 243 -38.07 11.40 13.82
N TRP A 244 -36.84 11.39 14.33
CA TRP A 244 -35.73 12.21 13.85
C TRP A 244 -35.21 11.82 12.44
N THR A 245 -35.46 10.60 11.96
CA THR A 245 -34.98 10.18 10.64
C THR A 245 -35.73 10.88 9.51
N LYS A 246 -37.00 11.24 9.73
CA LYS A 246 -37.80 12.04 8.79
C LYS A 246 -37.28 13.48 8.69
N GLU A 247 -36.91 14.07 9.82
CA GLU A 247 -36.38 15.44 9.88
C GLU A 247 -34.99 15.54 9.22
N ARG A 248 -34.18 14.49 9.36
CA ARG A 248 -32.83 14.41 8.78
C ARG A 248 -32.79 13.83 7.36
N GLY A 249 -33.93 13.44 6.80
CA GLY A 249 -34.02 12.83 5.46
C GLY A 249 -33.25 11.51 5.33
N GLN A 250 -33.05 10.80 6.43
CA GLN A 250 -32.25 9.58 6.44
C GLN A 250 -33.02 8.41 5.81
N GLN A 251 -32.31 7.61 5.03
CA GLN A 251 -32.87 6.43 4.38
C GLN A 251 -32.53 5.17 5.15
N ASP A 252 -33.51 4.27 5.24
CA ASP A 252 -33.33 2.96 5.86
C ASP A 252 -32.44 2.06 4.98
N MET A 253 -31.32 1.61 5.54
CA MET A 253 -30.41 0.70 4.86
C MET A 253 -30.96 -0.74 4.76
N ALA A 254 -32.03 -1.08 5.49
CA ALA A 254 -32.70 -2.37 5.44
C ALA A 254 -33.92 -2.41 4.50
N MET A 255 -34.06 -1.41 3.62
CA MET A 255 -35.29 -1.17 2.87
C MET A 255 -35.81 -2.42 2.12
N GLY A 256 -37.01 -2.84 2.50
CA GLY A 256 -37.74 -3.95 1.86
C GLY A 256 -37.22 -5.35 2.22
N ALA A 257 -36.20 -5.45 3.07
CA ALA A 257 -35.57 -6.71 3.43
C ALA A 257 -35.92 -7.20 4.83
N GLY A 258 -36.85 -6.50 5.51
CA GLY A 258 -37.41 -6.86 6.81
C GLY A 258 -36.46 -6.62 7.99
N GLY A 259 -36.98 -6.85 9.20
CA GLY A 259 -36.27 -6.63 10.47
C GLY A 259 -36.26 -5.16 10.91
N ASP A 260 -35.39 -4.85 11.88
CA ASP A 260 -35.23 -3.50 12.43
C ASP A 260 -34.74 -2.50 11.38
N TYR A 261 -35.10 -1.23 11.53
CA TYR A 261 -34.62 -0.15 10.67
C TYR A 261 -33.16 0.20 10.98
N ARG A 262 -32.43 0.66 9.97
CA ARG A 262 -30.99 0.96 10.08
C ARG A 262 -30.65 2.29 9.44
N PHE A 263 -30.02 3.17 10.20
CA PHE A 263 -29.65 4.50 9.74
C PHE A 263 -28.19 4.81 10.09
N LEU A 264 -27.53 5.59 9.23
CA LEU A 264 -26.20 6.13 9.52
C LEU A 264 -26.32 7.47 10.22
N ASP A 265 -25.46 7.71 11.20
CA ASP A 265 -25.30 9.01 11.83
C ASP A 265 -23.84 9.44 11.67
N ILE A 266 -23.64 10.61 11.05
CA ILE A 266 -22.33 11.14 10.65
C ILE A 266 -22.07 12.43 11.42
N TRP A 267 -20.95 12.46 12.14
CA TRP A 267 -20.68 13.50 13.13
C TRP A 267 -19.64 14.49 12.61
N HIS A 268 -19.91 15.78 12.81
CA HIS A 268 -19.10 16.92 12.34
C HIS A 268 -18.69 17.83 13.50
N ARG A 269 -17.80 17.36 14.36
CA ARG A 269 -17.32 18.14 15.51
C ARG A 269 -16.20 19.08 15.08
N ARG A 270 -16.40 20.39 15.25
CA ARG A 270 -15.45 21.42 14.78
C ARG A 270 -14.14 21.45 15.59
N ASP A 271 -14.19 20.97 16.82
CA ASP A 271 -13.06 20.89 17.77
C ASP A 271 -12.16 19.68 17.53
N VAL A 272 -12.61 18.70 16.74
CA VAL A 272 -11.82 17.51 16.38
C VAL A 272 -10.99 17.80 15.14
N LYS A 273 -9.66 17.78 15.30
CA LYS A 273 -8.70 18.03 14.21
C LYS A 273 -8.60 16.87 13.21
N GLU A 274 -8.77 15.64 13.68
CA GLU A 274 -8.70 14.45 12.84
C GLU A 274 -10.03 14.21 12.14
N LYS A 275 -10.01 14.25 10.80
CA LYS A 275 -11.19 14.05 9.95
C LYS A 275 -11.05 12.80 9.12
N ILE A 276 -12.19 12.20 8.76
CA ILE A 276 -12.25 10.98 7.97
C ILE A 276 -11.78 11.28 6.54
N VAL A 277 -10.79 10.54 6.05
CA VAL A 277 -10.17 10.73 4.72
C VAL A 277 -10.26 9.50 3.82
N ASP A 278 -10.69 8.37 4.36
CA ASP A 278 -10.87 7.11 3.65
C ASP A 278 -11.95 6.29 4.34
N VAL A 279 -12.80 5.61 3.58
CA VAL A 279 -13.91 4.80 4.09
C VAL A 279 -14.17 3.63 3.16
N VAL A 280 -14.40 2.45 3.74
CA VAL A 280 -14.74 1.21 3.02
C VAL A 280 -15.88 0.46 3.70
N LEU A 281 -16.59 -0.33 2.91
CA LEU A 281 -17.53 -1.34 3.40
C LEU A 281 -16.76 -2.63 3.62
N TRP A 282 -16.66 -3.07 4.87
CA TRP A 282 -15.90 -4.24 5.26
C TRP A 282 -16.83 -5.42 5.54
N GLY A 283 -16.61 -6.54 4.86
CA GLY A 283 -17.36 -7.77 5.08
C GLY A 283 -16.62 -8.78 5.94
N GLY A 284 -17.38 -9.62 6.65
CA GLY A 284 -16.83 -10.62 7.57
C GLY A 284 -16.81 -10.12 9.00
N GLN A 285 -16.74 -11.05 9.96
CA GLN A 285 -16.89 -10.73 11.38
C GLN A 285 -15.67 -9.99 11.93
N LEU A 286 -15.87 -8.74 12.36
CA LEU A 286 -14.83 -7.96 13.02
C LEU A 286 -15.01 -7.98 14.53
N VAL A 287 -13.94 -8.29 15.25
CA VAL A 287 -13.88 -8.21 16.73
C VAL A 287 -13.13 -6.97 17.22
N ARG A 288 -12.37 -6.33 16.34
CA ARG A 288 -11.62 -5.09 16.59
C ARG A 288 -11.47 -4.31 15.28
N ILE A 289 -11.07 -3.05 15.39
CA ILE A 289 -10.72 -2.21 14.23
C ILE A 289 -9.57 -2.88 13.46
N PRO A 290 -9.67 -3.06 12.13
CA PRO A 290 -8.60 -3.65 11.34
C PRO A 290 -7.31 -2.82 11.38
N ASP A 291 -6.16 -3.48 11.28
CA ASP A 291 -4.86 -2.82 11.35
C ASP A 291 -4.73 -1.75 10.24
N GLY A 292 -4.23 -0.56 10.62
CA GLY A 292 -4.10 0.58 9.71
C GLY A 292 -5.38 1.40 9.49
N TRP A 293 -6.47 1.11 10.20
CA TRP A 293 -7.71 1.91 10.23
C TRP A 293 -7.91 2.58 11.59
N THR A 294 -8.64 3.70 11.61
CA THR A 294 -8.85 4.49 12.84
C THR A 294 -10.15 4.14 13.54
N GLY A 295 -11.19 3.76 12.80
CA GLY A 295 -12.51 3.49 13.39
C GLY A 295 -13.38 2.57 12.56
N MET A 296 -14.44 2.07 13.20
CA MET A 296 -15.47 1.23 12.58
C MET A 296 -16.84 1.43 13.22
N THR A 297 -17.91 1.19 12.48
CA THR A 297 -19.28 1.11 13.02
C THR A 297 -19.49 -0.19 13.80
N GLY A 298 -20.66 -0.34 14.44
CA GLY A 298 -21.19 -1.67 14.74
C GLY A 298 -21.56 -2.45 13.48
N ASP A 299 -21.94 -3.71 13.63
CA ASP A 299 -22.42 -4.54 12.51
C ASP A 299 -23.71 -3.97 11.92
N LEU A 300 -23.64 -3.53 10.66
CA LEU A 300 -24.77 -3.02 9.90
C LEU A 300 -25.88 -4.08 9.81
N ASN A 301 -25.56 -5.37 9.75
CA ASN A 301 -26.55 -6.44 9.61
C ASN A 301 -26.95 -7.09 10.93
N LYS A 302 -26.59 -6.48 12.07
CA LYS A 302 -26.92 -7.04 13.39
C LYS A 302 -28.41 -7.37 13.48
N GLY A 303 -28.71 -8.59 13.92
CA GLY A 303 -30.08 -9.08 14.12
C GLY A 303 -30.79 -9.64 12.88
N ARG A 304 -30.18 -9.63 11.69
CA ARG A 304 -30.76 -10.24 10.47
C ARG A 304 -30.27 -11.64 10.15
N GLY A 305 -29.31 -12.14 10.93
CA GLY A 305 -28.54 -13.35 10.57
C GLY A 305 -27.68 -13.09 9.34
N GLY A 306 -27.03 -14.11 8.78
CA GLY A 306 -26.27 -13.98 7.53
C GLY A 306 -24.88 -13.36 7.71
N ARG A 307 -24.56 -12.35 6.91
CA ARG A 307 -23.21 -11.76 6.82
C ARG A 307 -23.06 -10.52 7.68
N TYR A 308 -21.87 -10.37 8.25
CA TYR A 308 -21.45 -9.18 8.97
C TYR A 308 -20.94 -8.12 8.00
N LEU A 309 -21.35 -6.87 8.23
CA LEU A 309 -20.90 -5.71 7.46
C LEU A 309 -20.57 -4.55 8.40
N TYR A 310 -19.48 -3.84 8.13
CA TYR A 310 -19.02 -2.69 8.90
C TYR A 310 -18.63 -1.56 7.95
N ILE A 311 -18.83 -0.31 8.33
CA ILE A 311 -18.12 0.80 7.68
C ILE A 311 -16.85 1.03 8.49
N VAL A 312 -15.70 1.01 7.83
CA VAL A 312 -14.38 1.19 8.44
C VAL A 312 -13.73 2.41 7.81
N TRP A 313 -13.06 3.24 8.61
CA TRP A 313 -12.49 4.52 8.13
C TRP A 313 -11.11 4.84 8.70
N LYS A 314 -10.37 5.68 7.96
CA LYS A 314 -9.12 6.30 8.40
C LYS A 314 -9.34 7.78 8.65
N THR A 315 -8.59 8.31 9.60
CA THR A 315 -8.54 9.75 9.86
C THR A 315 -7.19 10.33 9.48
N ALA A 316 -7.17 11.64 9.22
CA ALA A 316 -5.96 12.43 9.19
C ALA A 316 -6.27 13.84 9.72
N SER A 317 -5.28 14.49 10.32
CA SER A 317 -5.35 15.93 10.58
C SER A 317 -5.27 16.72 9.27
N GLY A 318 -5.54 18.00 9.30
CA GLY A 318 -5.09 18.91 8.25
C GLY A 318 -4.91 20.29 8.83
#